data_AF-A0A8D0B0Z3-F1
#
_entry.id   AF-A0A8D0B0Z3-F1
#
_cell.length_a   1.000
_cell.length_b   1.000
_cell.length_c   1.000
_cell.angle_alpha   90.00
_cell.angle_beta   90.00
_cell.angle_gamma   90.00
#
_symmetry.space_group_name_H-M   'P 1'
#
loop_
_entity.id
_entity.type
_entity.pdbx_description
1 polymer ?
#
loop_
_entity_poly.entity_id
_entity_poly.type
_entity_poly.pdbx_seq_one_letter_code
_entity_poly.pdbx_strand_id
1 'polypeptide(L)'
;MFSDMSAGKPGSSLLCRPVSEDQAPVFERVSPAYNLCSERYTVGERSFSRQYAHIYATRLMQMRPLLSERAQQKWGSDVLIRKLCDLQTGEQCCIVGTLFKRMELQPSILKEISEEHNLLPQPARVKFISDTDELILEDELQRIKLEGNIHRDKCVTGSVVAVFGAEKNDGKFTVEDFCLADLPLQTPRPVLTSDRFVLLVSGLGLGSSNADSMLGLQLLVDMVTGQLGGEGEQSGAANISRVLLAGNLLSQNTQDKDAHTKPKFLTKKTQAGSVEAMRLLDELLHQLAASVPVDVMPGQFDPTNYTLPQQPLHRCMFPLASVFPTLTLASNPHQAHIHGVRFLGTSGQNVCDIQKYSSMEDHLEILEETLRLRHLAPTAPDTLGCYPFYQKDPFILEECPHVYFSGNAPEFGSKLITGADGQEVLLVCVPDFSSCQTACLVNLRTLTCEPLAFSAFSAHEEDESEMNVSH
;
A
#
# COMPACT_ATOMS: atom_id res chain seq x y z
N MET A 1 17.45 -17.28 6.84
CA MET A 1 16.13 -16.81 7.27
C MET A 1 16.22 -16.26 8.68
N PHE A 2 15.24 -15.50 9.14
CA PHE A 2 15.25 -14.99 10.53
C PHE A 2 15.22 -16.14 11.54
N SER A 3 14.43 -17.17 11.25
CA SER A 3 14.39 -18.43 11.99
C SER A 3 15.75 -19.12 12.09
N ASP A 4 16.58 -19.08 11.04
CA ASP A 4 17.93 -19.66 11.06
C ASP A 4 18.90 -18.84 11.94
N MET A 5 18.68 -17.52 12.04
CA MET A 5 19.46 -16.64 12.90
C MET A 5 19.04 -16.74 14.37
N SER A 6 17.76 -17.03 14.62
CA SER A 6 17.19 -17.19 15.96
C SER A 6 17.31 -18.62 16.50
N ALA A 7 17.48 -19.62 15.64
CA ALA A 7 17.78 -21.00 16.03
C ALA A 7 19.10 -21.03 16.83
N GLY A 8 18.97 -21.32 18.13
CA GLY A 8 19.98 -21.01 19.14
C GLY A 8 21.38 -21.56 18.87
N LYS A 9 22.39 -20.81 19.32
CA LYS A 9 23.73 -21.36 19.54
C LYS A 9 23.64 -22.47 20.60
N PRO A 10 24.36 -23.60 20.45
CA PRO A 10 24.32 -24.67 21.44
C PRO A 10 24.84 -24.15 22.80
N GLY A 11 23.95 -24.05 23.81
CA GLY A 11 24.32 -23.76 25.20
C GLY A 11 23.43 -22.78 25.99
N SER A 12 22.60 -21.93 25.36
CA SER A 12 21.76 -20.95 26.06
C SER A 12 20.31 -21.46 26.22
N SER A 13 19.97 -22.06 27.36
CA SER A 13 18.59 -22.43 27.67
C SER A 13 18.06 -21.61 28.84
N LEU A 14 16.92 -20.95 28.64
CA LEU A 14 16.19 -20.26 29.71
C LEU A 14 15.63 -21.24 30.76
N LEU A 15 15.65 -22.55 30.49
CA LEU A 15 15.25 -23.61 31.43
C LEU A 15 16.41 -23.97 32.38
N CYS A 16 16.97 -22.98 33.06
CA CYS A 16 18.05 -23.16 34.03
C CYS A 16 17.84 -22.30 35.28
N ARG A 17 18.75 -22.42 36.26
CA ARG A 17 18.70 -21.57 37.48
C ARG A 17 19.07 -20.13 37.11
N PRO A 18 18.53 -19.13 37.83
CA PRO A 18 18.89 -17.73 37.59
C PRO A 18 20.40 -17.51 37.64
N VAL A 19 20.89 -16.81 36.62
CA VAL A 19 22.26 -16.29 36.57
C VAL A 19 22.27 -14.92 37.27
N SER A 20 23.41 -14.48 37.82
CA SER A 20 23.52 -13.14 38.40
C SER A 20 23.26 -12.06 37.34
N GLU A 21 22.59 -10.95 37.70
CA GLU A 21 22.22 -9.87 36.76
C GLU A 21 23.42 -9.35 35.94
N ASP A 22 24.63 -9.32 36.53
CA ASP A 22 25.87 -8.92 35.86
C ASP A 22 26.32 -9.86 34.71
N GLN A 23 25.67 -11.02 34.53
CA GLN A 23 25.97 -12.02 33.50
C GLN A 23 24.89 -12.14 32.42
N ALA A 24 23.80 -11.36 32.50
CA ALA A 24 22.75 -11.39 31.49
C ALA A 24 23.24 -10.72 30.18
N PRO A 25 23.06 -11.37 29.02
CA PRO A 25 23.46 -10.78 27.75
C PRO A 25 22.57 -9.59 27.38
N VAL A 26 23.19 -8.51 26.91
CA VAL A 26 22.51 -7.34 26.34
C VAL A 26 22.92 -7.23 24.88
N PHE A 27 21.92 -7.20 23.99
CA PHE A 27 22.15 -7.10 22.55
C PHE A 27 21.95 -5.67 22.07
N GLU A 28 23.02 -5.02 21.64
CA GLU A 28 22.96 -3.66 21.11
C GLU A 28 22.36 -3.62 19.70
N ARG A 29 21.48 -2.64 19.46
CA ARG A 29 20.96 -2.34 18.14
C ARG A 29 21.87 -1.37 17.40
N VAL A 30 22.03 -1.58 16.10
CA VAL A 30 22.77 -0.64 15.24
C VAL A 30 21.84 0.49 14.82
N SER A 31 22.26 1.74 15.02
CA SER A 31 21.59 2.91 14.45
C SER A 31 21.93 3.04 12.96
N PRO A 32 20.96 2.89 12.05
CA PRO A 32 21.25 2.78 10.63
C PRO A 32 21.27 4.14 9.93
N ALA A 33 21.92 4.20 8.76
CA ALA A 33 21.71 5.30 7.82
C ALA A 33 20.25 5.29 7.35
N TYR A 34 19.57 6.41 7.57
CA TYR A 34 18.15 6.59 7.25
C TYR A 34 17.94 7.96 6.59
N ASN A 35 17.13 7.99 5.54
CA ASN A 35 16.68 9.21 4.92
C ASN A 35 15.19 9.07 4.57
N LEU A 36 14.35 9.92 5.16
CA LEU A 36 12.93 10.00 4.82
C LEU A 36 12.76 10.90 3.58
N CYS A 37 12.20 10.35 2.51
CA CYS A 37 12.04 11.03 1.23
C CYS A 37 10.57 11.45 1.00
N SER A 38 9.97 12.17 1.96
CA SER A 38 8.53 12.51 1.96
C SER A 38 8.19 13.85 1.28
N GLU A 39 9.18 14.59 0.78
CA GLU A 39 9.01 15.95 0.26
C GLU A 39 7.95 16.02 -0.85
N ARG A 40 7.95 15.05 -1.78
CA ARG A 40 7.00 14.99 -2.90
C ARG A 40 5.55 14.70 -2.50
N TYR A 41 5.34 14.17 -1.29
CA TYR A 41 4.01 13.87 -0.75
C TYR A 41 3.55 14.92 0.27
N THR A 42 4.39 15.89 0.58
CA THR A 42 4.04 16.98 1.50
C THR A 42 3.25 18.04 0.76
N VAL A 43 2.02 18.31 1.24
CA VAL A 43 1.17 19.38 0.69
C VAL A 43 1.22 20.55 1.66
N GLY A 44 1.95 21.61 1.26
CA GLY A 44 2.09 22.87 2.01
C GLY A 44 0.78 23.66 2.06
N GLU A 45 0.76 24.85 1.46
CA GLU A 45 -0.48 25.64 1.36
C GLU A 45 -1.53 24.91 0.49
N ARG A 46 -2.62 24.48 1.12
CA ARG A 46 -3.69 23.72 0.48
C ARG A 46 -4.67 24.66 -0.22
N SER A 47 -4.92 24.39 -1.49
CA SER A 47 -5.93 25.11 -2.29
C SER A 47 -6.82 24.12 -3.03
N PHE A 48 -8.12 24.15 -2.72
CA PHE A 48 -9.14 23.27 -3.32
C PHE A 48 -9.98 23.97 -4.39
N SER A 49 -9.60 25.18 -4.83
CA SER A 49 -10.33 25.94 -5.86
C SER A 49 -10.10 25.41 -7.28
N ARG A 50 -9.23 24.41 -7.46
CA ARG A 50 -8.80 23.88 -8.76
C ARG A 50 -9.64 22.67 -9.16
N GLN A 51 -9.81 22.50 -10.46
CA GLN A 51 -10.47 21.32 -11.04
C GLN A 51 -9.48 20.19 -11.33
N TYR A 52 -9.97 18.95 -11.35
CA TYR A 52 -9.15 17.75 -11.57
C TYR A 52 -8.62 17.57 -12.99
N ALA A 53 -9.11 18.31 -13.99
CA ALA A 53 -8.61 18.17 -15.37
C ALA A 53 -7.08 18.37 -15.49
N HIS A 54 -6.51 19.23 -14.65
CA HIS A 54 -5.07 19.51 -14.66
C HIS A 54 -4.21 18.30 -14.30
N ILE A 55 -4.67 17.39 -13.42
CA ILE A 55 -3.86 16.23 -13.02
C ILE A 55 -3.71 15.26 -14.18
N TYR A 56 -4.79 14.98 -14.93
CA TYR A 56 -4.76 14.10 -16.10
C TYR A 56 -3.89 14.69 -17.22
N ALA A 57 -4.01 15.98 -17.50
CA ALA A 57 -3.17 16.66 -18.49
C ALA A 57 -1.68 16.56 -18.12
N THR A 58 -1.34 16.83 -16.86
CA THR A 58 0.03 16.76 -16.35
C THR A 58 0.55 15.32 -16.35
N ARG A 59 -0.29 14.34 -16.04
CA ARG A 59 0.04 12.90 -16.07
C ARG A 59 0.36 12.46 -17.49
N LEU A 60 -0.52 12.74 -18.45
CA LEU A 60 -0.30 12.39 -19.85
C LEU A 60 0.96 13.05 -20.42
N MET A 61 1.18 14.33 -20.11
CA MET A 61 2.38 15.06 -20.54
C MET A 61 3.68 14.44 -20.00
N GLN A 62 3.72 14.03 -18.73
CA GLN A 62 4.89 13.40 -18.13
C GLN A 62 5.10 11.96 -18.63
N MET A 63 4.03 11.20 -18.86
CA MET A 63 4.09 9.79 -19.26
C MET A 63 4.33 9.59 -20.76
N ARG A 64 3.89 10.54 -21.61
CA ARG A 64 4.03 10.44 -23.06
C ARG A 64 5.46 10.17 -23.55
N PRO A 65 6.51 10.93 -23.16
CA PRO A 65 7.86 10.64 -23.63
C PRO A 65 8.35 9.24 -23.21
N LEU A 66 8.01 8.79 -22.01
CA LEU A 66 8.39 7.47 -21.49
C LEU A 66 7.75 6.34 -22.30
N LEU A 67 6.45 6.46 -22.58
CA LEU A 67 5.71 5.48 -23.36
C LEU A 67 6.07 5.51 -24.84
N SER A 68 6.39 6.68 -25.40
CA SER A 68 6.90 6.80 -26.78
C SER A 68 8.23 6.07 -26.94
N GLU A 69 9.14 6.18 -25.98
CA GLU A 69 10.41 5.44 -25.98
C GLU A 69 10.16 3.92 -25.87
N ARG A 70 9.30 3.47 -24.96
CA ARG A 70 8.94 2.04 -24.85
C ARG A 70 8.26 1.49 -26.11
N ALA A 71 7.40 2.28 -26.75
CA ALA A 71 6.77 1.92 -28.01
C ALA A 71 7.81 1.74 -29.13
N GLN A 72 8.79 2.65 -29.23
CA GLN A 72 9.88 2.55 -30.21
C GLN A 72 10.78 1.33 -29.93
N GLN A 73 11.05 1.02 -28.67
CA GLN A 73 11.81 -0.18 -28.29
C GLN A 73 11.04 -1.47 -28.65
N LYS A 74 9.72 -1.50 -28.45
CA LYS A 74 8.89 -2.69 -28.65
C LYS A 74 8.53 -2.93 -30.13
N TRP A 75 8.15 -1.88 -30.85
CA TRP A 75 7.61 -1.96 -32.22
C TRP A 75 8.56 -1.41 -33.30
N GLY A 76 9.75 -0.96 -32.91
CA GLY A 76 10.79 -0.43 -33.81
C GLY A 76 10.86 1.10 -33.83
N SER A 77 12.04 1.63 -34.18
CA SER A 77 12.31 3.08 -34.21
C SER A 77 11.39 3.87 -35.14
N ASP A 78 10.88 3.19 -36.16
CA ASP A 78 10.07 3.78 -37.23
C ASP A 78 8.56 3.70 -36.92
N VAL A 79 8.19 3.22 -35.71
CA VAL A 79 6.78 3.17 -35.29
C VAL A 79 6.18 4.57 -35.32
N LEU A 80 5.04 4.69 -35.99
CA LEU A 80 4.39 5.95 -36.21
C LEU A 80 3.56 6.35 -34.99
N ILE A 81 4.05 7.30 -34.20
CA ILE A 81 3.33 7.80 -33.03
C ILE A 81 2.43 8.97 -33.46
N ARG A 82 1.11 8.79 -33.33
CA ARG A 82 0.09 9.78 -33.69
C ARG A 82 -0.65 10.29 -32.46
N LYS A 83 -1.21 11.50 -32.57
CA LYS A 83 -2.30 11.97 -31.70
C LYS A 83 -3.63 11.50 -32.27
N LEU A 84 -4.68 11.48 -31.45
CA LEU A 84 -6.01 11.03 -31.91
C LEU A 84 -6.53 11.89 -33.07
N CYS A 85 -6.26 13.20 -33.03
CA CYS A 85 -6.70 14.12 -34.09
C CYS A 85 -6.01 13.91 -35.44
N ASP A 86 -4.88 13.20 -35.48
CA ASP A 86 -4.07 13.00 -36.67
C ASP A 86 -4.27 11.59 -37.27
N LEU A 87 -5.24 10.81 -36.76
CA LEU A 87 -5.51 9.46 -37.23
C LEU A 87 -6.01 9.45 -38.68
N GLN A 88 -5.51 8.47 -39.42
CA GLN A 88 -5.98 8.16 -40.76
C GLN A 88 -6.56 6.74 -40.74
N THR A 89 -7.77 6.58 -41.27
CA THR A 89 -8.46 5.29 -41.29
C THR A 89 -7.62 4.23 -42.02
N GLY A 90 -7.33 3.12 -41.34
CA GLY A 90 -6.47 2.05 -41.83
C GLY A 90 -4.94 2.27 -41.69
N GLU A 91 -4.48 3.42 -41.19
CA GLU A 91 -3.04 3.65 -40.90
C GLU A 91 -2.64 2.92 -39.60
N GLN A 92 -1.64 2.04 -39.71
CA GLN A 92 -1.03 1.39 -38.55
C GLN A 92 -0.20 2.42 -37.78
N CYS A 93 -0.58 2.68 -36.54
CA CYS A 93 0.07 3.68 -35.69
C CYS A 93 0.01 3.30 -34.21
N CYS A 94 0.88 3.96 -33.45
CA CYS A 94 0.90 3.94 -32.00
C CYS A 94 0.24 5.22 -31.45
N ILE A 95 -0.60 5.07 -30.44
CA ILE A 95 -1.24 6.20 -29.75
C ILE A 95 -0.90 6.11 -28.26
N VAL A 96 -0.44 7.22 -27.69
CA VAL A 96 -0.24 7.34 -26.24
C VAL A 96 -1.36 8.18 -25.64
N GLY A 97 -2.16 7.56 -24.77
CA GLY A 97 -3.34 8.18 -24.17
C GLY A 97 -3.66 7.63 -22.79
N THR A 98 -4.64 8.25 -22.15
CA THR A 98 -5.18 7.85 -20.85
C THR A 98 -6.40 6.98 -21.05
N LEU A 99 -6.45 5.82 -20.40
CA LEU A 99 -7.61 4.95 -20.41
C LEU A 99 -8.72 5.54 -19.54
N PHE A 100 -9.93 5.53 -20.07
CA PHE A 100 -11.17 5.79 -19.36
C PHE A 100 -12.07 4.57 -19.53
N LYS A 101 -12.43 3.92 -18.43
CA LYS A 101 -13.33 2.77 -18.43
C LYS A 101 -14.73 3.26 -18.08
N ARG A 102 -15.63 3.25 -19.05
CA ARG A 102 -17.03 3.63 -18.83
C ARG A 102 -17.76 2.45 -18.24
N MET A 103 -18.10 2.54 -16.96
CA MET A 103 -18.71 1.46 -16.19
C MET A 103 -20.15 1.79 -15.81
N GLU A 104 -21.07 0.89 -16.09
CA GLU A 104 -22.50 1.10 -15.80
C GLU A 104 -22.80 1.08 -14.30
N LEU A 105 -22.10 0.21 -13.57
CA LEU A 105 -22.30 -0.05 -12.16
C LEU A 105 -21.50 0.90 -11.25
N GLN A 106 -20.65 1.76 -11.80
CA GLN A 106 -19.91 2.75 -11.03
C GLN A 106 -20.88 3.69 -10.28
N PRO A 107 -20.66 3.95 -8.98
CA PRO A 107 -21.48 4.86 -8.21
C PRO A 107 -21.52 6.25 -8.83
N SER A 108 -22.68 6.91 -8.76
CA SER A 108 -22.88 8.23 -9.32
C SER A 108 -23.65 9.08 -8.34
N ILE A 109 -23.00 10.14 -7.84
CA ILE A 109 -23.61 11.11 -6.92
C ILE A 109 -24.89 11.71 -7.54
N LEU A 110 -24.90 11.95 -8.86
CA LEU A 110 -26.08 12.48 -9.55
C LEU A 110 -27.25 11.49 -9.56
N LYS A 111 -26.98 10.19 -9.75
CA LYS A 111 -28.02 9.15 -9.64
C LYS A 111 -28.53 9.07 -8.21
N GLU A 112 -27.63 9.03 -7.23
CA GLU A 112 -27.98 8.99 -5.80
C GLU A 112 -28.89 10.16 -5.40
N ILE A 113 -28.52 11.41 -5.75
CA ILE A 113 -29.34 12.60 -5.45
C ILE A 113 -30.68 12.56 -6.20
N SER A 114 -30.72 12.06 -7.44
CA SER A 114 -31.97 11.95 -8.19
C SER A 114 -32.94 10.90 -7.62
N GLU A 115 -32.38 9.88 -6.97
CA GLU A 115 -33.10 8.72 -6.43
C GLU A 115 -33.38 8.81 -4.92
N GLU A 116 -32.84 9.83 -4.23
CA GLU A 116 -32.96 10.09 -2.78
C GLU A 116 -34.42 10.11 -2.26
N HIS A 117 -35.40 10.28 -3.15
CA HIS A 117 -36.81 10.25 -2.78
C HIS A 117 -37.47 8.86 -2.85
N ASN A 118 -36.82 7.81 -3.38
CA ASN A 118 -37.51 6.55 -3.69
C ASN A 118 -36.73 5.22 -3.48
N LEU A 119 -35.50 5.21 -2.95
CA LEU A 119 -34.75 3.94 -2.85
C LEU A 119 -34.59 3.38 -1.44
N LEU A 120 -34.91 2.08 -1.34
CA LEU A 120 -34.39 1.20 -0.30
C LEU A 120 -32.86 1.11 -0.45
N PRO A 121 -32.09 1.07 0.65
CA PRO A 121 -30.65 0.94 0.59
C PRO A 121 -30.27 -0.34 -0.16
N GLN A 122 -29.55 -0.19 -1.28
CA GLN A 122 -29.01 -1.34 -2.01
C GLN A 122 -27.83 -1.94 -1.22
N PRO A 123 -27.63 -3.27 -1.29
CA PRO A 123 -26.46 -3.90 -0.68
C PRO A 123 -25.18 -3.30 -1.28
N ALA A 124 -24.18 -3.08 -0.42
CA ALA A 124 -22.88 -2.56 -0.84
C ALA A 124 -22.24 -3.52 -1.84
N ARG A 125 -21.91 -3.03 -3.03
CA ARG A 125 -21.23 -3.81 -4.06
C ARG A 125 -19.74 -3.93 -3.72
N VAL A 126 -19.21 -5.14 -3.92
CA VAL A 126 -17.77 -5.42 -3.75
C VAL A 126 -16.99 -5.05 -5.01
N LYS A 127 -17.56 -5.30 -6.20
CA LYS A 127 -17.00 -4.95 -7.50
C LYS A 127 -17.99 -4.14 -8.34
N PHE A 128 -17.44 -3.31 -9.22
CA PHE A 128 -18.20 -2.40 -10.10
C PHE A 128 -17.99 -2.70 -11.60
N ILE A 129 -17.33 -3.80 -11.94
CA ILE A 129 -17.16 -4.24 -13.33
C ILE A 129 -18.43 -4.88 -13.88
N SER A 130 -18.67 -4.72 -15.18
CA SER A 130 -19.80 -5.31 -15.91
C SER A 130 -19.37 -5.76 -17.30
N ASP A 131 -20.06 -6.75 -17.87
CA ASP A 131 -19.87 -7.17 -19.26
C ASP A 131 -20.19 -6.04 -20.26
N THR A 132 -20.97 -5.04 -19.84
CA THR A 132 -21.35 -3.85 -20.62
C THR A 132 -20.31 -2.73 -20.58
N ASP A 133 -19.22 -2.89 -19.83
CA ASP A 133 -18.17 -1.88 -19.72
C ASP A 133 -17.49 -1.63 -21.07
N GLU A 134 -17.10 -0.38 -21.31
CA GLU A 134 -16.36 0.04 -22.51
C GLU A 134 -15.02 0.67 -22.13
N LEU A 135 -13.99 0.39 -22.93
CA LEU A 135 -12.68 1.02 -22.80
C LEU A 135 -12.52 2.12 -23.84
N ILE A 136 -12.17 3.32 -23.37
CA ILE A 136 -11.99 4.52 -24.18
C ILE A 136 -10.57 5.02 -23.95
N LEU A 137 -9.87 5.40 -25.02
CA LEU A 137 -8.59 6.09 -24.94
C LEU A 137 -8.82 7.58 -25.14
N GLU A 138 -8.31 8.39 -24.22
CA GLU A 138 -8.39 9.85 -24.25
C GLU A 138 -6.99 10.46 -24.44
N ASP A 139 -6.89 11.44 -25.34
CA ASP A 139 -5.76 12.35 -25.42
C ASP A 139 -6.18 13.76 -24.97
N GLU A 140 -5.41 14.80 -25.31
CA GLU A 140 -5.72 16.17 -24.92
C GLU A 140 -6.98 16.75 -25.59
N LEU A 141 -7.40 16.20 -26.74
CA LEU A 141 -8.41 16.80 -27.62
C LEU A 141 -9.61 15.90 -27.90
N GLN A 142 -9.40 14.58 -27.95
CA GLN A 142 -10.36 13.62 -28.46
C GLN A 142 -10.38 12.33 -27.64
N ARG A 143 -11.37 11.49 -27.97
CA ARG A 143 -11.58 10.18 -27.35
C ARG A 143 -11.94 9.17 -28.43
N ILE A 144 -11.41 7.96 -28.31
CA ILE A 144 -11.73 6.85 -29.23
C ILE A 144 -12.01 5.58 -28.43
N LYS A 145 -13.00 4.79 -28.86
CA LYS A 145 -13.28 3.48 -28.24
C LYS A 145 -12.21 2.47 -28.67
N LEU A 146 -11.77 1.65 -27.73
CA LEU A 146 -10.83 0.56 -27.98
C LEU A 146 -11.56 -0.78 -28.12
N GLU A 147 -11.12 -1.59 -29.07
CA GLU A 147 -11.49 -3.00 -29.23
C GLU A 147 -10.26 -3.84 -29.60
N GLY A 148 -10.36 -5.17 -29.59
CA GLY A 148 -9.27 -6.05 -29.99
C GLY A 148 -8.44 -6.58 -28.82
N ASN A 149 -7.12 -6.65 -29.00
CA ASN A 149 -6.19 -7.30 -28.07
C ASN A 149 -5.83 -6.42 -26.87
N ILE A 150 -6.83 -6.10 -26.05
CA ILE A 150 -6.65 -5.38 -24.79
C ILE A 150 -7.66 -5.90 -23.75
N HIS A 151 -7.16 -6.29 -22.58
CA HIS A 151 -8.00 -6.87 -21.52
C HIS A 151 -8.75 -5.77 -20.76
N ARG A 152 -9.92 -5.37 -21.28
CA ARG A 152 -10.81 -4.36 -20.67
C ARG A 152 -10.99 -4.56 -19.16
N ASP A 153 -11.22 -5.78 -18.71
CA ASP A 153 -11.56 -6.05 -17.32
C ASP A 153 -10.36 -5.88 -16.38
N LYS A 154 -9.13 -6.05 -16.87
CA LYS A 154 -7.91 -5.74 -16.11
C LYS A 154 -7.57 -4.24 -16.11
N CYS A 155 -8.00 -3.51 -17.12
CA CYS A 155 -7.74 -2.07 -17.23
C CYS A 155 -8.57 -1.27 -16.21
N VAL A 156 -7.98 -0.16 -15.74
CA VAL A 156 -8.64 0.82 -14.87
C VAL A 156 -8.53 2.23 -15.43
N THR A 157 -9.48 3.09 -15.08
CA THR A 157 -9.47 4.50 -15.45
C THR A 157 -8.22 5.21 -14.91
N GLY A 158 -7.63 6.09 -15.73
CA GLY A 158 -6.49 6.92 -15.38
C GLY A 158 -5.12 6.30 -15.66
N SER A 159 -5.06 5.03 -16.09
CA SER A 159 -3.85 4.39 -16.60
C SER A 159 -3.43 5.01 -17.93
N VAL A 160 -2.14 5.37 -18.07
CA VAL A 160 -1.59 5.88 -19.34
C VAL A 160 -0.84 4.75 -20.03
N VAL A 161 -1.20 4.48 -21.28
CA VAL A 161 -0.67 3.36 -22.06
C VAL A 161 -0.33 3.78 -23.48
N ALA A 162 0.49 3.00 -24.16
CA ALA A 162 0.68 3.07 -25.60
C ALA A 162 -0.07 1.90 -26.25
N VAL A 163 -0.96 2.18 -27.21
CA VAL A 163 -1.68 1.16 -27.99
C VAL A 163 -1.23 1.20 -29.45
N PHE A 164 -1.06 0.05 -30.06
CA PHE A 164 -0.69 -0.11 -31.46
C PHE A 164 -1.81 -0.80 -32.23
N GLY A 165 -2.12 -0.28 -33.41
CA GLY A 165 -3.17 -0.79 -34.27
C GLY A 165 -3.65 0.27 -35.26
N ALA A 166 -4.92 0.20 -35.66
CA ALA A 166 -5.49 1.13 -36.63
C ALA A 166 -6.96 1.48 -36.32
N GLU A 167 -7.37 2.67 -36.77
CA GLU A 167 -8.78 3.06 -36.81
C GLU A 167 -9.50 2.33 -37.95
N LYS A 168 -10.68 1.77 -37.65
CA LYS A 168 -11.60 1.17 -38.64
C LYS A 168 -12.74 2.12 -39.00
N ASN A 169 -13.47 1.77 -40.07
CA ASN A 169 -14.61 2.55 -40.59
C ASN A 169 -15.78 2.74 -39.61
N ASP A 170 -15.80 2.05 -38.47
CA ASP A 170 -16.83 2.16 -37.43
C ASP A 170 -16.49 3.18 -36.32
N GLY A 171 -15.39 3.92 -36.47
CA GLY A 171 -14.95 4.95 -35.52
C GLY A 171 -14.34 4.37 -34.24
N LYS A 172 -13.90 3.10 -34.27
CA LYS A 172 -13.16 2.47 -33.18
C LYS A 172 -11.71 2.23 -33.56
N PHE A 173 -10.85 2.19 -32.56
CA PHE A 173 -9.46 1.78 -32.70
C PHE A 173 -9.32 0.29 -32.36
N THR A 174 -8.93 -0.51 -33.33
CA THR A 174 -8.64 -1.93 -33.11
C THR A 174 -7.19 -2.09 -32.66
N VAL A 175 -7.03 -2.46 -31.40
CA VAL A 175 -5.74 -2.72 -30.77
C VAL A 175 -5.23 -4.10 -31.22
N GLU A 176 -4.03 -4.13 -31.77
CA GLU A 176 -3.29 -5.36 -32.07
C GLU A 176 -2.34 -5.73 -30.93
N ASP A 177 -1.72 -4.71 -30.31
CA ASP A 177 -0.82 -4.84 -29.18
C ASP A 177 -0.81 -3.55 -28.34
N PHE A 178 -0.36 -3.61 -27.10
CA PHE A 178 -0.18 -2.44 -26.25
C PHE A 178 1.07 -2.59 -25.36
N CYS A 179 1.58 -1.49 -24.81
CA CYS A 179 2.65 -1.53 -23.83
C CYS A 179 2.45 -0.50 -22.70
N LEU A 180 3.00 -0.85 -21.54
CA LEU A 180 3.05 -0.02 -20.35
C LEU A 180 4.39 0.74 -20.30
N ALA A 181 4.52 1.70 -19.38
CA ALA A 181 5.77 2.45 -19.20
C ALA A 181 6.90 1.58 -18.61
N ASP A 182 6.52 0.49 -17.95
CA ASP A 182 7.37 -0.45 -17.22
C ASP A 182 8.19 0.23 -16.10
N LEU A 183 9.07 -0.54 -15.46
CA LEU A 183 9.84 -0.09 -14.30
C LEU A 183 10.71 1.14 -14.64
N PRO A 184 10.82 2.12 -13.72
CA PRO A 184 11.77 3.22 -13.86
C PRO A 184 13.23 2.74 -13.81
N LEU A 185 14.18 3.65 -14.03
CA LEU A 185 15.59 3.36 -13.74
C LEU A 185 15.81 3.06 -12.26
N GLN A 186 16.66 2.08 -11.97
CA GLN A 186 17.01 1.66 -10.61
C GLN A 186 18.48 1.97 -10.32
N THR A 187 18.71 2.83 -9.32
CA THR A 187 20.04 2.99 -8.69
C THR A 187 20.41 1.68 -8.02
N PRO A 188 21.62 1.13 -8.23
CA PRO A 188 22.04 -0.12 -7.63
C PRO A 188 21.97 -0.11 -6.09
N ARG A 189 21.54 -1.22 -5.51
CA ARG A 189 21.49 -1.42 -4.06
C ARG A 189 22.92 -1.58 -3.49
N PRO A 190 23.22 -1.02 -2.30
CA PRO A 190 24.48 -1.29 -1.63
C PRO A 190 24.57 -2.75 -1.15
N VAL A 191 25.76 -3.32 -1.19
CA VAL A 191 26.04 -4.66 -0.63
C VAL A 191 26.22 -4.54 0.88
N LEU A 192 25.34 -5.20 1.65
CA LEU A 192 25.43 -5.26 3.11
C LEU A 192 26.25 -6.48 3.55
N THR A 193 27.11 -6.31 4.56
CA THR A 193 27.99 -7.37 5.10
C THR A 193 27.29 -8.27 6.11
N SER A 194 26.26 -7.76 6.78
CA SER A 194 25.45 -8.50 7.76
C SER A 194 23.97 -8.39 7.44
N ASP A 195 23.19 -9.38 7.88
CA ASP A 195 21.73 -9.30 7.81
C ASP A 195 21.21 -8.16 8.67
N ARG A 196 20.26 -7.42 8.10
CA ARG A 196 19.50 -6.34 8.75
C ARG A 196 18.07 -6.46 8.30
N PHE A 197 17.15 -6.26 9.23
CA PHE A 197 15.74 -6.48 8.97
C PHE A 197 14.93 -5.19 9.08
N VAL A 198 13.88 -5.09 8.28
CA VAL A 198 12.80 -4.13 8.45
C VAL A 198 11.52 -4.91 8.69
N LEU A 199 10.84 -4.62 9.78
CA LEU A 199 9.55 -5.21 10.09
C LEU A 199 8.45 -4.31 9.52
N LEU A 200 7.60 -4.86 8.66
CA LEU A 200 6.41 -4.21 8.13
C LEU A 200 5.18 -4.79 8.82
N VAL A 201 4.29 -3.92 9.30
CA VAL A 201 3.02 -4.27 9.94
C VAL A 201 1.96 -3.33 9.40
N SER A 202 0.73 -3.80 9.19
CA SER A 202 -0.41 -2.94 8.83
C SER A 202 -1.66 -3.40 9.55
N GLY A 203 -2.68 -2.55 9.64
CA GLY A 203 -3.98 -2.97 10.12
C GLY A 203 -3.96 -3.40 11.58
N LEU A 204 -3.44 -2.55 12.48
CA LEU A 204 -3.50 -2.86 13.91
C LEU A 204 -4.95 -2.93 14.41
N GLY A 205 -5.85 -2.17 13.79
CA GLY A 205 -7.28 -2.27 14.05
C GLY A 205 -7.69 -1.95 15.50
N LEU A 206 -6.97 -1.05 16.16
CA LEU A 206 -7.25 -0.68 17.56
C LEU A 206 -8.64 -0.05 17.69
N GLY A 207 -9.37 -0.44 18.74
CA GLY A 207 -10.77 -0.06 18.93
C GLY A 207 -11.76 -0.98 18.19
N SER A 208 -11.30 -2.10 17.62
CA SER A 208 -12.18 -3.20 17.21
C SER A 208 -12.64 -4.03 18.42
N SER A 209 -13.62 -4.91 18.23
CA SER A 209 -14.15 -5.80 19.27
C SER A 209 -13.33 -7.10 19.47
N ASN A 210 -12.27 -7.33 18.68
CA ASN A 210 -11.53 -8.60 18.68
C ASN A 210 -10.42 -8.60 19.76
N ALA A 211 -10.73 -9.15 20.94
CA ALA A 211 -9.78 -9.24 22.06
C ALA A 211 -8.53 -10.08 21.74
N ASP A 212 -8.66 -11.13 20.92
CA ASP A 212 -7.55 -12.04 20.57
C ASP A 212 -6.41 -11.32 19.84
N SER A 213 -6.75 -10.28 19.05
CA SER A 213 -5.77 -9.45 18.35
C SER A 213 -4.81 -8.73 19.29
N MET A 214 -5.24 -8.42 20.53
CA MET A 214 -4.44 -7.67 21.49
C MET A 214 -3.28 -8.50 22.06
N LEU A 215 -3.47 -9.80 22.29
CA LEU A 215 -2.39 -10.67 22.76
C LEU A 215 -1.36 -10.91 21.66
N GLY A 216 -1.79 -11.18 20.43
CA GLY A 216 -0.88 -11.27 19.28
C GLY A 216 -0.08 -9.99 19.08
N LEU A 217 -0.72 -8.83 19.27
CA LEU A 217 -0.05 -7.53 19.20
C LEU A 217 0.98 -7.32 20.32
N GLN A 218 0.67 -7.74 21.56
CA GLN A 218 1.64 -7.68 22.65
C GLN A 218 2.83 -8.63 22.39
N LEU A 219 2.59 -9.84 21.89
CA LEU A 219 3.66 -10.78 21.53
C LEU A 219 4.57 -10.21 20.44
N LEU A 220 4.01 -9.51 19.45
CA LEU A 220 4.78 -8.79 18.44
C LEU A 220 5.68 -7.73 19.09
N VAL A 221 5.13 -6.89 19.96
CA VAL A 221 5.88 -5.83 20.66
C VAL A 221 6.96 -6.43 21.55
N ASP A 222 6.66 -7.48 22.31
CA ASP A 222 7.60 -8.16 23.21
C ASP A 222 8.74 -8.84 22.44
N MET A 223 8.44 -9.47 21.29
CA MET A 223 9.47 -10.04 20.41
C MET A 223 10.37 -8.94 19.85
N VAL A 224 9.78 -7.88 19.30
CA VAL A 224 10.54 -6.77 18.72
C VAL A 224 11.40 -6.08 19.76
N THR A 225 10.90 -5.87 20.98
CA THR A 225 11.62 -5.20 22.07
C THR A 225 12.60 -6.10 22.81
N GLY A 226 12.61 -7.40 22.53
CA GLY A 226 13.51 -8.40 23.14
C GLY A 226 13.07 -8.91 24.51
N GLN A 227 11.80 -8.73 24.88
CA GLN A 227 11.21 -9.22 26.13
C GLN A 227 10.84 -10.71 26.06
N LEU A 228 10.61 -11.24 24.85
CA LEU A 228 10.27 -12.63 24.61
C LEU A 228 11.45 -13.39 23.99
N GLY A 229 11.50 -14.70 24.26
CA GLY A 229 12.39 -15.64 23.59
C GLY A 229 13.76 -15.80 24.25
N GLY A 230 14.52 -16.79 23.77
CA GLY A 230 15.89 -17.06 24.22
C GLY A 230 16.92 -16.09 23.63
N GLU A 231 18.19 -16.24 24.03
CA GLU A 231 19.29 -15.38 23.54
C GLU A 231 19.40 -15.34 22.00
N GLY A 232 19.11 -16.45 21.32
CA GLY A 232 19.10 -16.50 19.85
C GLY A 232 18.01 -15.60 19.25
N GLU A 233 16.79 -15.66 19.78
CA GLU A 233 15.67 -14.84 19.34
C GLU A 233 15.88 -13.37 19.66
N GLN A 234 16.36 -13.05 20.87
CA GLN A 234 16.69 -11.68 21.28
C GLN A 234 17.82 -11.09 20.42
N SER A 235 18.88 -11.87 20.14
CA SER A 235 19.94 -11.47 19.23
C SER A 235 19.44 -11.28 17.79
N GLY A 236 18.48 -12.10 17.35
CA GLY A 236 17.80 -11.94 16.06
C GLY A 236 17.00 -10.65 16.01
N ALA A 237 16.16 -10.40 17.01
CA ALA A 237 15.32 -9.21 17.14
C ALA A 237 16.15 -7.92 17.21
N ALA A 238 17.34 -7.96 17.82
CA ALA A 238 18.29 -6.83 17.82
C ALA A 238 18.79 -6.43 16.41
N ASN A 239 18.69 -7.33 15.42
CA ASN A 239 18.99 -7.02 14.01
C ASN A 239 17.83 -6.38 13.24
N ILE A 240 16.66 -6.23 13.85
CA ILE A 240 15.56 -5.40 13.33
C ILE A 240 15.97 -3.94 13.47
N SER A 241 16.23 -3.31 12.32
CA SER A 241 16.75 -1.95 12.19
C SER A 241 15.66 -0.89 12.28
N ARG A 242 14.42 -1.23 11.88
CA ARG A 242 13.27 -0.33 11.84
C ARG A 242 11.96 -1.12 11.80
N VAL A 243 10.92 -0.55 12.40
CA VAL A 243 9.53 -1.00 12.29
C VAL A 243 8.75 0.03 11.48
N LEU A 244 7.94 -0.42 10.53
CA LEU A 244 7.07 0.43 9.71
C LEU A 244 5.62 -0.04 9.87
N LEU A 245 4.77 0.85 10.37
CA LEU A 245 3.34 0.64 10.54
C LEU A 245 2.58 1.30 9.37
N ALA A 246 2.11 0.49 8.42
CA ALA A 246 1.51 0.90 7.15
C ALA A 246 -0.01 1.10 7.24
N GLY A 247 -0.44 2.03 8.11
CA GLY A 247 -1.82 2.52 8.19
C GLY A 247 -2.86 1.52 8.70
N ASN A 248 -4.08 2.06 8.89
CA ASN A 248 -5.20 1.42 9.60
C ASN A 248 -4.78 0.99 11.01
N LEU A 249 -4.15 1.93 11.71
CA LEU A 249 -3.76 1.75 13.10
C LEU A 249 -5.02 1.64 13.98
N LEU A 250 -6.04 2.44 13.63
CA LEU A 250 -7.36 2.37 14.23
C LEU A 250 -8.32 1.55 13.37
N SER A 251 -9.28 0.90 14.03
CA SER A 251 -10.38 0.19 13.38
C SER A 251 -11.38 1.16 12.74
N GLN A 252 -12.07 0.70 11.70
CA GLN A 252 -13.24 1.38 11.15
C GLN A 252 -14.31 1.68 12.22
N ASN A 253 -14.41 0.87 13.28
CA ASN A 253 -15.36 1.08 14.38
C ASN A 253 -15.11 2.38 15.16
N THR A 254 -13.91 2.96 15.04
CA THR A 254 -13.57 4.25 15.66
C THR A 254 -14.11 5.45 14.87
N GLN A 255 -14.54 5.23 13.62
CA GLN A 255 -15.17 6.22 12.76
C GLN A 255 -16.65 6.32 13.11
N ASP A 256 -16.96 7.21 14.05
CA ASP A 256 -18.27 7.38 14.69
C ASP A 256 -19.32 7.94 13.69
N LYS A 257 -19.92 7.08 12.85
CA LYS A 257 -20.90 7.47 11.83
C LYS A 257 -22.12 8.20 12.43
N ASP A 258 -22.46 7.87 13.68
CA ASP A 258 -23.59 8.44 14.41
C ASP A 258 -23.35 9.85 14.95
N ALA A 259 -22.09 10.27 15.10
CA ALA A 259 -21.73 11.60 15.61
C ALA A 259 -22.11 12.73 14.62
N HIS A 260 -22.28 12.39 13.34
CA HIS A 260 -22.71 13.32 12.29
C HIS A 260 -24.24 13.44 12.16
N THR A 261 -24.99 12.45 12.64
CA THR A 261 -26.46 12.38 12.52
C THR A 261 -27.19 12.70 13.83
N LYS A 262 -26.56 12.54 15.01
CA LYS A 262 -27.18 12.81 16.32
C LYS A 262 -26.84 14.20 16.87
N PRO A 263 -27.78 14.88 17.57
CA PRO A 263 -27.51 16.17 18.20
C PRO A 263 -26.37 16.07 19.23
N LYS A 264 -25.43 17.03 19.21
CA LYS A 264 -24.23 17.09 20.08
C LYS A 264 -24.51 16.99 21.59
N PHE A 265 -25.73 17.26 22.04
CA PHE A 265 -26.13 17.13 23.44
C PHE A 265 -26.38 15.67 23.87
N LEU A 266 -26.72 14.77 22.94
CA LEU A 266 -26.93 13.34 23.21
C LEU A 266 -25.61 12.54 23.23
N THR A 267 -24.56 13.03 22.58
CA THR A 267 -23.24 12.38 22.50
C THR A 267 -22.26 12.84 23.58
N LYS A 268 -22.66 13.82 24.41
CA LYS A 268 -21.79 14.49 25.40
C LYS A 268 -21.28 13.61 26.55
N LYS A 269 -21.87 12.42 26.74
CA LYS A 269 -21.50 11.44 27.78
C LYS A 269 -20.86 10.15 27.23
N THR A 270 -20.77 10.02 25.91
CA THR A 270 -20.17 8.85 25.27
C THR A 270 -18.69 9.13 25.06
N GLN A 271 -17.80 8.41 25.74
CA GLN A 271 -16.39 8.44 25.40
C GLN A 271 -16.25 7.86 23.99
N ALA A 272 -15.75 8.65 23.04
CA ALA A 272 -15.58 8.18 21.69
C ALA A 272 -14.56 7.02 21.70
N GLY A 273 -14.91 5.88 21.09
CA GLY A 273 -14.02 4.72 21.01
C GLY A 273 -12.67 5.05 20.35
N SER A 274 -12.61 6.12 19.55
CA SER A 274 -11.39 6.67 18.98
C SER A 274 -10.40 7.21 20.02
N VAL A 275 -10.85 7.77 21.15
CA VAL A 275 -9.95 8.32 22.18
C VAL A 275 -9.18 7.20 22.87
N GLU A 276 -9.88 6.12 23.21
CA GLU A 276 -9.26 4.97 23.86
C GLU A 276 -8.32 4.23 22.90
N ALA A 277 -8.74 4.03 21.64
CA ALA A 277 -7.90 3.42 20.63
C ALA A 277 -6.61 4.24 20.37
N MET A 278 -6.69 5.58 20.39
CA MET A 278 -5.53 6.44 20.29
C MET A 278 -4.61 6.36 21.51
N ARG A 279 -5.16 6.23 22.72
CA ARG A 279 -4.37 6.02 23.94
C ARG A 279 -3.56 4.72 23.86
N LEU A 280 -4.22 3.62 23.46
CA LEU A 280 -3.56 2.33 23.28
C LEU A 280 -2.48 2.39 22.20
N LEU A 281 -2.74 3.11 21.10
CA LEU A 281 -1.74 3.32 20.05
C LEU A 281 -0.52 4.09 20.58
N ASP A 282 -0.71 5.15 21.35
CA ASP A 282 0.39 5.91 21.95
C ASP A 282 1.22 5.06 22.93
N GLU A 283 0.57 4.22 23.75
CA GLU A 283 1.25 3.29 24.66
C GLU A 283 2.08 2.24 23.91
N LEU A 284 1.53 1.66 22.84
CA LEU A 284 2.26 0.72 21.99
C LEU A 284 3.46 1.38 21.30
N LEU A 285 3.25 2.58 20.73
CA LEU A 285 4.32 3.34 20.08
C LEU A 285 5.39 3.75 21.09
N HIS A 286 5.03 4.05 22.33
CA HIS A 286 5.98 4.34 23.40
C HIS A 286 6.89 3.13 23.67
N GLN A 287 6.33 1.92 23.79
CA GLN A 287 7.12 0.69 23.99
C GLN A 287 8.05 0.40 22.81
N LEU A 288 7.55 0.50 21.58
CA LEU A 288 8.36 0.26 20.38
C LEU A 288 9.44 1.32 20.21
N ALA A 289 9.08 2.61 20.26
CA ALA A 289 10.02 3.72 20.03
C ALA A 289 11.11 3.79 21.09
N ALA A 290 10.85 3.32 22.32
CA ALA A 290 11.89 3.19 23.35
C ALA A 290 13.00 2.20 22.96
N SER A 291 12.73 1.22 22.08
CA SER A 291 13.67 0.15 21.69
C SER A 291 14.19 0.29 20.25
N VAL A 292 13.34 0.63 19.29
CA VAL A 292 13.65 0.59 17.85
C VAL A 292 13.06 1.81 17.13
N PRO A 293 13.70 2.33 16.05
CA PRO A 293 13.07 3.32 15.18
C PRO A 293 11.73 2.83 14.60
N VAL A 294 10.69 3.67 14.66
CA VAL A 294 9.34 3.37 14.19
C VAL A 294 8.86 4.44 13.22
N ASP A 295 8.44 4.01 12.03
CA ASP A 295 7.77 4.85 11.04
C ASP A 295 6.28 4.55 11.04
N VAL A 296 5.45 5.58 11.25
CA VAL A 296 4.00 5.44 11.35
C VAL A 296 3.35 6.14 10.17
N MET A 297 2.70 5.37 9.31
CA MET A 297 1.90 5.87 8.19
C MET A 297 0.42 5.91 8.57
N PRO A 298 -0.34 6.92 8.13
CA PRO A 298 -1.79 6.91 8.24
C PRO A 298 -2.43 5.99 7.18
N GLY A 299 -3.58 5.41 7.50
CA GLY A 299 -4.45 4.67 6.60
C GLY A 299 -5.84 5.28 6.47
N GLN A 300 -6.80 4.48 6.03
CA GLN A 300 -8.16 4.90 5.70
C GLN A 300 -8.96 5.37 6.91
N PHE A 301 -8.74 4.73 8.06
CA PHE A 301 -9.50 4.99 9.29
C PHE A 301 -8.72 5.79 10.34
N ASP A 302 -7.54 6.30 9.96
CA ASP A 302 -6.70 7.08 10.86
C ASP A 302 -7.04 8.58 10.77
N PRO A 303 -6.86 9.36 11.85
CA PRO A 303 -7.31 10.74 11.97
C PRO A 303 -6.42 11.75 11.22
N THR A 304 -6.44 11.69 9.89
CA THR A 304 -5.79 12.63 8.96
C THR A 304 -6.72 13.00 7.80
N ASN A 305 -6.21 13.67 6.76
CA ASN A 305 -6.98 13.92 5.55
C ASN A 305 -7.32 12.62 4.80
N TYR A 306 -8.51 12.61 4.19
CA TYR A 306 -9.01 11.49 3.39
C TYR A 306 -8.28 11.34 2.05
N THR A 307 -7.98 12.46 1.38
CA THR A 307 -7.39 12.45 0.03
C THR A 307 -5.92 12.07 0.05
N LEU A 308 -5.46 11.35 -0.97
CA LEU A 308 -4.02 11.16 -1.19
C LEU A 308 -3.34 12.45 -1.68
N PRO A 309 -2.08 12.72 -1.27
CA PRO A 309 -1.35 12.05 -0.20
C PRO A 309 -1.89 12.43 1.19
N GLN A 310 -2.06 11.42 2.05
CA GLN A 310 -2.42 11.64 3.45
C GLN A 310 -1.20 12.20 4.19
N GLN A 311 -1.41 13.32 4.88
CA GLN A 311 -0.34 13.96 5.65
C GLN A 311 -0.11 13.22 6.97
N PRO A 312 1.09 13.34 7.57
CA PRO A 312 1.41 12.68 8.83
C PRO A 312 0.39 12.95 9.94
N LEU A 313 0.23 11.96 10.81
CA LEU A 313 -0.55 12.12 12.04
C LEU A 313 0.05 13.23 12.91
N HIS A 314 -0.79 13.94 13.64
CA HIS A 314 -0.34 15.08 14.44
C HIS A 314 0.28 14.63 15.76
N ARG A 315 1.45 15.19 16.13
CA ARG A 315 2.18 14.81 17.35
C ARG A 315 1.39 14.99 18.65
N CYS A 316 0.41 15.89 18.69
CA CYS A 316 -0.44 16.08 19.88
C CYS A 316 -1.22 14.82 20.29
N MET A 317 -1.35 13.87 19.37
CA MET A 317 -2.05 12.61 19.58
C MET A 317 -1.20 11.58 20.33
N PHE A 318 0.10 11.82 20.45
CA PHE A 318 1.09 10.87 20.98
C PHE A 318 1.95 11.49 22.09
N PRO A 319 1.35 11.90 23.23
CA PRO A 319 2.11 12.52 24.32
C PRO A 319 3.20 11.60 24.91
N LEU A 320 3.01 10.28 24.91
CA LEU A 320 3.98 9.32 25.46
C LEU A 320 5.08 8.98 24.46
N ALA A 321 4.74 8.72 23.20
CA ALA A 321 5.70 8.25 22.20
C ALA A 321 6.50 9.39 21.56
N SER A 322 5.93 10.60 21.45
CA SER A 322 6.59 11.75 20.81
C SER A 322 7.86 12.25 21.52
N VAL A 323 8.11 11.79 22.75
CA VAL A 323 9.34 12.11 23.49
C VAL A 323 10.57 11.45 22.86
N PHE A 324 10.38 10.37 22.10
CA PHE A 324 11.47 9.63 21.50
C PHE A 324 11.81 10.15 20.09
N PRO A 325 13.10 10.40 19.78
CA PRO A 325 13.53 10.79 18.44
C PRO A 325 13.45 9.65 17.41
N THR A 326 13.25 8.42 17.89
CA THR A 326 13.06 7.20 17.10
C THR A 326 11.65 7.08 16.51
N LEU A 327 10.68 7.88 16.96
CA LEU A 327 9.34 7.95 16.37
C LEU A 327 9.30 8.92 15.19
N THR A 328 8.96 8.40 14.02
CA THR A 328 8.74 9.17 12.79
C THR A 328 7.29 9.04 12.34
N LEU A 329 6.56 10.16 12.33
CA LEU A 329 5.21 10.21 11.74
C LEU A 329 5.36 10.57 10.27
N ALA A 330 5.00 9.65 9.37
CA ALA A 330 5.22 9.76 7.93
C ALA A 330 3.92 9.96 7.15
N SER A 331 4.03 10.32 5.87
CA SER A 331 2.89 10.43 4.95
C SER A 331 2.45 9.06 4.42
N ASN A 332 1.28 9.02 3.78
CA ASN A 332 0.88 7.96 2.86
C ASN A 332 0.61 8.58 1.48
N PRO A 333 1.39 8.27 0.43
CA PRO A 333 2.45 7.25 0.37
C PRO A 333 3.71 7.57 1.21
N HIS A 334 4.49 6.53 1.48
CA HIS A 334 5.76 6.61 2.23
C HIS A 334 6.94 6.21 1.34
N GLN A 335 8.03 6.99 1.40
CA GLN A 335 9.28 6.68 0.72
C GLN A 335 10.46 6.98 1.65
N ALA A 336 11.39 6.04 1.77
CA ALA A 336 12.59 6.18 2.59
C ALA A 336 13.76 5.33 2.08
N HIS A 337 14.98 5.73 2.44
CA HIS A 337 16.19 4.96 2.26
C HIS A 337 16.62 4.37 3.60
N ILE A 338 16.64 3.04 3.71
CA ILE A 338 17.00 2.30 4.92
C ILE A 338 18.25 1.47 4.59
N HIS A 339 19.40 1.80 5.18
CA HIS A 339 20.69 1.22 4.79
C HIS A 339 20.99 1.35 3.28
N GLY A 340 20.50 2.42 2.64
CA GLY A 340 20.60 2.63 1.18
C GLY A 340 19.69 1.74 0.32
N VAL A 341 18.90 0.85 0.94
CA VAL A 341 17.78 0.15 0.27
C VAL A 341 16.60 1.11 0.20
N ARG A 342 15.92 1.18 -0.96
CA ARG A 342 14.89 2.18 -1.24
C ARG A 342 13.53 1.54 -1.06
N PHE A 343 12.79 2.03 -0.09
CA PHE A 343 11.43 1.60 0.23
C PHE A 343 10.45 2.60 -0.34
N LEU A 344 9.40 2.08 -0.96
CA LEU A 344 8.23 2.83 -1.38
C LEU A 344 7.00 2.01 -1.03
N GLY A 345 5.96 2.62 -0.48
CA GLY A 345 4.73 1.90 -0.26
C GLY A 345 3.56 2.77 0.17
N THR A 346 2.41 2.14 0.23
CA THR A 346 1.13 2.76 0.60
C THR A 346 0.48 1.98 1.72
N SER A 347 -0.54 2.57 2.34
CA SER A 347 -1.41 1.88 3.30
C SER A 347 -2.49 1.01 2.61
N GLY A 348 -2.36 0.73 1.32
CA GLY A 348 -3.20 -0.24 0.59
C GLY A 348 -4.44 0.29 -0.12
N GLN A 349 -4.82 1.56 0.09
CA GLN A 349 -6.07 2.08 -0.52
C GLN A 349 -6.04 2.05 -2.06
N ASN A 350 -4.88 2.25 -2.68
CA ASN A 350 -4.69 2.17 -4.13
C ASN A 350 -4.94 0.75 -4.68
N VAL A 351 -4.42 -0.28 -4.02
CA VAL A 351 -4.61 -1.68 -4.42
C VAL A 351 -6.07 -2.08 -4.25
N CYS A 352 -6.66 -1.79 -3.08
CA CYS A 352 -8.06 -2.06 -2.80
C CYS A 352 -9.02 -1.31 -3.76
N ASP A 353 -8.66 -0.11 -4.20
CA ASP A 353 -9.47 0.63 -5.16
C ASP A 353 -9.41 -0.01 -6.56
N ILE A 354 -8.22 -0.37 -7.05
CA ILE A 354 -8.06 -1.07 -8.33
C ILE A 354 -8.83 -2.40 -8.34
N GLN A 355 -8.82 -3.15 -7.23
CA GLN A 355 -9.54 -4.42 -7.12
C GLN A 355 -11.06 -4.26 -7.34
N LYS A 356 -11.66 -3.14 -6.91
CA LYS A 356 -13.10 -2.87 -7.07
C LYS A 356 -13.50 -2.61 -8.53
N TYR A 357 -12.58 -2.06 -9.34
CA TYR A 357 -12.84 -1.62 -10.72
C TYR A 357 -12.15 -2.48 -11.78
N SER A 358 -11.54 -3.61 -11.38
CA SER A 358 -10.90 -4.57 -12.27
C SER A 358 -11.28 -6.02 -11.94
N SER A 359 -10.95 -6.93 -12.86
CA SER A 359 -11.05 -8.37 -12.64
C SER A 359 -9.88 -8.97 -11.87
N MET A 360 -8.85 -8.17 -11.54
CA MET A 360 -7.74 -8.63 -10.70
C MET A 360 -8.25 -8.90 -9.28
N GLU A 361 -7.84 -10.03 -8.71
CA GLU A 361 -8.20 -10.43 -7.34
C GLU A 361 -6.99 -10.44 -6.41
N ASP A 362 -5.85 -10.89 -6.92
CA ASP A 362 -4.61 -10.96 -6.16
C ASP A 362 -4.04 -9.55 -5.95
N HIS A 363 -3.86 -9.18 -4.68
CA HIS A 363 -3.27 -7.90 -4.30
C HIS A 363 -1.84 -7.77 -4.79
N LEU A 364 -1.11 -8.90 -4.91
CA LEU A 364 0.26 -8.91 -5.39
C LEU A 364 0.35 -8.68 -6.91
N GLU A 365 -0.57 -9.25 -7.69
CA GLU A 365 -0.77 -8.93 -9.12
C GLU A 365 -1.06 -7.44 -9.31
N ILE A 366 -2.01 -6.88 -8.53
CA ILE A 366 -2.36 -5.45 -8.62
C ILE A 366 -1.16 -4.57 -8.25
N LEU A 367 -0.41 -4.94 -7.21
CA LEU A 367 0.77 -4.21 -6.79
C LEU A 367 1.84 -4.20 -7.90
N GLU A 368 2.09 -5.36 -8.53
CA GLU A 368 2.97 -5.43 -9.70
C GLU A 368 2.46 -4.55 -10.85
N GLU A 369 1.15 -4.58 -11.13
CA GLU A 369 0.55 -3.79 -12.21
C GLU A 369 0.76 -2.28 -11.99
N THR A 370 0.60 -1.77 -10.76
CA THR A 370 0.88 -0.34 -10.47
C THR A 370 2.34 0.05 -10.72
N LEU A 371 3.27 -0.89 -10.46
CA LEU A 371 4.69 -0.70 -10.72
C LEU A 371 4.99 -0.70 -12.23
N ARG A 372 4.37 -1.61 -13.00
CA ARG A 372 4.47 -1.69 -14.46
C ARG A 372 3.82 -0.51 -15.17
N LEU A 373 2.73 0.03 -14.61
CA LEU A 373 2.10 1.28 -15.05
C LEU A 373 2.95 2.51 -14.72
N ARG A 374 4.00 2.35 -13.90
CA ARG A 374 4.84 3.43 -13.37
C ARG A 374 4.01 4.48 -12.61
N HIS A 375 2.96 4.05 -11.93
CA HIS A 375 2.00 4.93 -11.27
C HIS A 375 1.39 4.30 -10.00
N LEU A 376 1.55 4.94 -8.84
CA LEU A 376 1.08 4.43 -7.54
C LEU A 376 -0.44 4.25 -7.47
N ALA A 377 -1.20 5.20 -8.01
CA ALA A 377 -2.65 5.28 -7.86
C ALA A 377 -3.34 5.74 -9.17
N PRO A 378 -3.35 4.92 -10.24
CA PRO A 378 -3.87 5.33 -11.54
C PRO A 378 -5.34 5.77 -11.47
N THR A 379 -6.13 5.16 -10.60
CA THR A 379 -7.56 5.45 -10.39
C THR A 379 -7.82 6.78 -9.67
N ALA A 380 -6.80 7.47 -9.18
CA ALA A 380 -6.94 8.81 -8.62
C ALA A 380 -6.91 9.88 -9.72
N PRO A 381 -7.80 10.89 -9.72
CA PRO A 381 -8.83 11.20 -8.71
C PRO A 381 -10.21 10.55 -8.92
N ASP A 382 -10.45 9.77 -9.98
CA ASP A 382 -11.80 9.33 -10.39
C ASP A 382 -12.56 8.58 -9.30
N THR A 383 -11.94 7.54 -8.74
CA THR A 383 -12.55 6.68 -7.71
C THR A 383 -11.80 6.76 -6.38
N LEU A 384 -10.47 6.93 -6.45
CA LEU A 384 -9.65 7.19 -5.26
C LEU A 384 -9.37 8.69 -5.11
N GLY A 385 -9.92 9.31 -4.07
CA GLY A 385 -9.78 10.75 -3.84
C GLY A 385 -8.31 11.18 -3.67
N CYS A 386 -7.88 12.21 -4.39
CA CYS A 386 -6.57 12.82 -4.22
C CYS A 386 -6.64 14.36 -4.24
N TYR A 387 -5.56 15.01 -3.81
CA TYR A 387 -5.42 16.46 -3.90
C TYR A 387 -5.33 16.90 -5.38
N PRO A 388 -5.98 18.00 -5.80
CA PRO A 388 -6.00 18.44 -7.20
C PRO A 388 -4.66 19.08 -7.62
N PHE A 389 -3.63 18.25 -7.80
CA PHE A 389 -2.33 18.67 -8.32
C PHE A 389 -2.44 19.19 -9.76
N TYR A 390 -1.61 20.18 -10.09
CA TYR A 390 -1.66 20.88 -11.38
C TYR A 390 -0.30 21.12 -12.02
N GLN A 391 0.80 21.01 -11.27
CA GLN A 391 2.16 21.20 -11.80
C GLN A 391 2.84 19.86 -12.08
N LYS A 392 2.65 18.90 -11.18
CA LYS A 392 3.27 17.58 -11.22
C LYS A 392 2.33 16.58 -10.55
N ASP A 393 2.18 15.42 -11.17
CA ASP A 393 1.53 14.28 -10.54
C ASP A 393 2.55 13.53 -9.65
N PRO A 394 2.41 13.55 -8.31
CA PRO A 394 3.36 12.91 -7.40
C PRO A 394 3.26 11.38 -7.38
N PHE A 395 2.26 10.79 -8.03
CA PHE A 395 2.05 9.35 -8.04
C PHE A 395 2.81 8.63 -9.17
N ILE A 396 3.39 9.37 -10.13
CA ILE A 396 4.28 8.81 -11.13
C ILE A 396 5.59 8.36 -10.46
N LEU A 397 6.04 7.14 -10.78
CA LEU A 397 7.28 6.59 -10.25
C LEU A 397 8.48 7.15 -11.01
N GLU A 398 9.24 8.04 -10.38
CA GLU A 398 10.42 8.66 -11.00
C GLU A 398 11.60 7.71 -11.00
N GLU A 399 11.80 6.99 -9.88
CA GLU A 399 12.85 6.01 -9.68
C GLU A 399 12.25 4.68 -9.21
N CYS A 400 12.91 3.58 -9.58
CA CYS A 400 12.44 2.24 -9.24
C CYS A 400 12.82 1.91 -7.78
N PRO A 401 11.86 1.55 -6.90
CA PRO A 401 12.18 1.14 -5.54
C PRO A 401 12.92 -0.20 -5.51
N HIS A 402 13.59 -0.51 -4.40
CA HIS A 402 14.14 -1.84 -4.15
C HIS A 402 13.10 -2.73 -3.45
N VAL A 403 12.29 -2.14 -2.58
CA VAL A 403 11.15 -2.78 -1.92
C VAL A 403 9.91 -1.92 -2.18
N TYR A 404 8.90 -2.53 -2.78
CA TYR A 404 7.61 -1.90 -3.05
C TYR A 404 6.51 -2.63 -2.30
N PHE A 405 5.85 -1.96 -1.36
CA PHE A 405 4.88 -2.61 -0.47
C PHE A 405 3.51 -1.94 -0.48
N SER A 406 2.50 -2.74 -0.13
CA SER A 406 1.14 -2.28 0.13
C SER A 406 0.68 -2.84 1.48
N GLY A 407 0.15 -1.97 2.34
CA GLY A 407 -0.46 -2.37 3.61
C GLY A 407 -1.87 -2.95 3.43
N ASN A 408 -2.39 -3.53 4.52
CA ASN A 408 -3.79 -3.93 4.70
C ASN A 408 -4.31 -4.92 3.66
N ALA A 409 -3.44 -5.81 3.17
CA ALA A 409 -3.83 -6.92 2.31
C ALA A 409 -4.64 -7.97 3.11
N PRO A 410 -5.53 -8.74 2.46
CA PRO A 410 -6.26 -9.81 3.13
C PRO A 410 -5.34 -10.95 3.58
N GLU A 411 -4.22 -11.16 2.88
CA GLU A 411 -3.23 -12.18 3.18
C GLU A 411 -1.82 -11.72 2.83
N PHE A 412 -0.82 -12.41 3.36
CA PHE A 412 0.58 -12.15 3.06
C PHE A 412 0.90 -12.54 1.61
N GLY A 413 1.58 -11.66 0.90
CA GLY A 413 2.12 -11.95 -0.43
C GLY A 413 3.51 -11.36 -0.61
N SER A 414 4.43 -12.08 -1.25
CA SER A 414 5.73 -11.53 -1.63
C SER A 414 6.27 -12.15 -2.90
N LYS A 415 6.89 -11.33 -3.74
CA LYS A 415 7.47 -11.74 -5.03
C LYS A 415 8.64 -10.84 -5.37
N LEU A 416 9.77 -11.44 -5.76
CA LEU A 416 10.86 -10.71 -6.39
C LEU A 416 10.61 -10.68 -7.89
N ILE A 417 10.59 -9.49 -8.49
CA ILE A 417 10.44 -9.31 -9.93
C ILE A 417 11.68 -8.66 -10.53
N THR A 418 11.90 -8.94 -11.82
CA THR A 418 12.93 -8.30 -12.62
C THR A 418 12.33 -7.43 -13.72
N GLY A 419 12.95 -6.28 -13.95
CA GLY A 419 12.65 -5.41 -15.08
C GLY A 419 13.54 -5.71 -16.29
N ALA A 420 13.17 -5.16 -17.44
CA ALA A 420 13.90 -5.36 -18.70
C ALA A 420 15.35 -4.82 -18.66
N ASP A 421 15.61 -3.82 -17.83
CA ASP A 421 16.90 -3.14 -17.70
C ASP A 421 17.73 -3.66 -16.51
N GLY A 422 17.38 -4.85 -16.00
CA GLY A 422 18.05 -5.47 -14.86
C GLY A 422 17.64 -4.93 -13.49
N GLN A 423 16.53 -4.18 -13.41
CA GLN A 423 15.96 -3.77 -12.12
C GLN A 423 15.53 -5.00 -11.32
N GLU A 424 15.72 -4.99 -10.01
CA GLU A 424 15.24 -6.03 -9.08
C GLU A 424 14.35 -5.40 -8.00
N VAL A 425 13.08 -5.79 -7.91
CA VAL A 425 12.12 -5.20 -6.96
C VAL A 425 11.45 -6.29 -6.15
N LEU A 426 11.56 -6.20 -4.82
CA LEU A 426 10.79 -7.02 -3.90
C LEU A 426 9.42 -6.41 -3.68
N LEU A 427 8.37 -7.10 -4.14
CA LEU A 427 6.98 -6.79 -3.87
C LEU A 427 6.55 -7.42 -2.54
N VAL A 428 5.82 -6.67 -1.72
CA VAL A 428 5.29 -7.16 -0.44
C VAL A 428 3.87 -6.65 -0.20
N CYS A 429 2.91 -7.56 -0.12
CA CYS A 429 1.57 -7.33 0.41
C CYS A 429 1.61 -7.63 1.91
N VAL A 430 1.59 -6.57 2.72
CA VAL A 430 1.59 -6.66 4.18
C VAL A 430 0.16 -6.89 4.63
N PRO A 431 -0.15 -7.98 5.33
CA PRO A 431 -1.52 -8.32 5.65
C PRO A 431 -2.07 -7.43 6.79
N ASP A 432 -3.39 -7.41 6.91
CA ASP A 432 -4.09 -6.81 8.05
C ASP A 432 -3.84 -7.61 9.33
N PHE A 433 -3.04 -7.07 10.23
CA PHE A 433 -2.64 -7.74 11.47
C PHE A 433 -3.86 -8.06 12.36
N SER A 434 -4.89 -7.21 12.35
CA SER A 434 -6.08 -7.40 13.20
C SER A 434 -6.87 -8.65 12.86
N SER A 435 -6.79 -9.14 11.61
CA SER A 435 -7.46 -10.35 11.14
C SER A 435 -6.57 -11.59 11.12
N CYS A 436 -5.29 -11.47 10.76
CA CYS A 436 -4.40 -12.62 10.57
C CYS A 436 -3.21 -12.72 11.55
N GLN A 437 -3.03 -11.71 12.40
CA GLN A 437 -1.92 -11.62 13.37
C GLN A 437 -0.53 -11.87 12.74
N THR A 438 -0.34 -11.44 11.49
CA THR A 438 0.87 -11.68 10.73
C THR A 438 1.56 -10.36 10.37
N ALA A 439 2.87 -10.30 10.61
CA ALA A 439 3.76 -9.22 10.17
C ALA A 439 4.74 -9.72 9.10
N CYS A 440 5.42 -8.83 8.40
CA CYS A 440 6.38 -9.17 7.35
C CYS A 440 7.78 -8.70 7.72
N LEU A 441 8.75 -9.62 7.71
CA LEU A 441 10.14 -9.31 7.99
C LEU A 441 10.99 -9.34 6.72
N VAL A 442 11.49 -8.17 6.32
CA VAL A 442 12.29 -8.01 5.11
C VAL A 442 13.77 -7.99 5.44
N ASN A 443 14.54 -8.91 4.86
CA ASN A 443 16.00 -8.91 4.96
C ASN A 443 16.62 -7.98 3.89
N LEU A 444 17.31 -6.94 4.33
CA LEU A 444 17.90 -5.91 3.47
C LEU A 444 19.12 -6.39 2.67
N ARG A 445 19.77 -7.48 3.10
CA ARG A 445 20.94 -8.05 2.41
C ARG A 445 20.51 -8.94 1.25
N THR A 446 19.53 -9.83 1.48
CA THR A 446 19.08 -10.83 0.52
C THR A 446 17.85 -10.41 -0.29
N LEU A 447 17.14 -9.34 0.11
CA LEU A 447 15.83 -8.95 -0.44
C LEU A 447 14.81 -10.09 -0.39
N THR A 448 14.78 -10.83 0.73
CA THR A 448 13.75 -11.84 1.01
C THR A 448 12.79 -11.32 2.07
N CYS A 449 11.52 -11.71 1.97
CA CYS A 449 10.48 -11.37 2.95
C CYS A 449 9.91 -12.66 3.56
N GLU A 450 9.84 -12.70 4.90
CA GLU A 450 9.30 -13.83 5.65
C GLU A 450 8.10 -13.37 6.49
N PRO A 451 7.00 -14.14 6.54
CA PRO A 451 5.89 -13.84 7.44
C PRO A 451 6.25 -14.24 8.88
N LEU A 452 5.82 -13.43 9.83
CA LEU A 452 5.87 -13.69 11.28
C LEU A 452 4.44 -13.72 11.81
N ALA A 453 3.93 -14.91 12.13
CA ALA A 453 2.60 -15.10 12.67
C ALA A 453 2.65 -15.22 14.19
N PHE A 454 1.71 -14.56 14.87
CA PHE A 454 1.57 -14.57 16.33
C PHE A 454 0.22 -15.17 16.67
N SER A 455 0.19 -16.17 17.54
CA SER A 455 -1.05 -16.78 17.99
C SER A 455 -0.96 -17.12 19.48
N ALA A 456 -2.13 -17.25 20.10
CA ALA A 456 -2.27 -17.71 21.47
C ALA A 456 -3.30 -18.82 21.54
N PHE A 457 -3.21 -19.66 22.56
CA PHE A 457 -4.19 -20.72 22.80
C PHE A 457 -5.59 -20.09 23.00
N SER A 458 -6.59 -20.63 22.33
CA SER A 458 -8.00 -20.25 22.52
C SER A 458 -8.77 -21.41 23.11
N ALA A 459 -9.79 -21.13 23.91
CA ALA A 459 -10.60 -22.15 24.59
C ALA A 459 -11.40 -23.06 23.63
N HIS A 460 -11.38 -22.79 22.32
CA HIS A 460 -12.18 -23.51 21.33
C HIS A 460 -11.43 -24.63 20.60
N GLU A 461 -10.11 -24.76 20.76
CA GLU A 461 -9.33 -25.81 20.05
C GLU A 461 -9.28 -27.15 20.79
N GLU A 462 -9.69 -27.21 22.07
CA GLU A 462 -9.65 -28.47 22.85
C GLU A 462 -10.85 -29.40 22.55
N ASP A 463 -12.03 -28.85 22.22
CA ASP A 463 -13.28 -29.64 22.07
C ASP A 463 -13.36 -30.48 20.77
N GLU A 464 -12.60 -30.15 19.72
CA GLU A 464 -12.59 -30.96 18.48
C GLU A 464 -11.65 -32.18 18.57
N SER A 465 -10.75 -32.21 19.54
CA SER A 465 -9.75 -33.28 19.69
C SER A 465 -10.22 -34.46 20.55
N GLU A 466 -11.24 -34.28 21.41
CA GLU A 466 -11.76 -35.35 22.29
C GLU A 466 -12.90 -36.18 21.68
N MET A 467 -13.50 -35.81 20.54
CA MET A 467 -14.60 -36.58 19.94
C MET A 467 -14.19 -37.73 19.01
N ASN A 468 -12.89 -38.01 18.84
CA ASN A 468 -12.40 -39.14 18.02
C ASN A 468 -11.77 -40.28 18.83
N VAL A 469 -12.33 -40.59 20.00
CA VAL A 469 -12.13 -41.90 20.63
C VAL A 469 -13.50 -42.52 20.92
N SER A 470 -14.01 -43.28 19.95
CA SER A 470 -15.10 -44.23 20.19
C SER A 470 -14.69 -45.62 19.72
N HIS A 471 -15.05 -46.58 20.59
CA HIS A 471 -14.72 -48.01 20.61
C HIS A 471 -15.20 -48.83 19.41
#